data_AF-A0A952K0T7-F1
#
_entry.id   AF-A0A952K0T7-F1
#
_cell.length_a   1.000
_cell.length_b   1.000
_cell.length_c   1.000
_cell.angle_alpha   90.00
_cell.angle_beta   90.00
_cell.angle_gamma   90.00
#
_symmetry.space_group_name_H-M   'P 1'
#
loop_
_entity.id
_entity.type
_entity.pdbx_description
1 polymer ?
#
loop_
_entity_poly.entity_id
_entity_poly.type
_entity_poly.pdbx_seq_one_letter_code
_entity_poly.pdbx_strand_id
1 'polypeptide(L)'
;MAFSHDEERVRAERARAIGLFRYSLICEPADARLSTRQRGRLVRAIAAREHEGPFGQPVRVSRATLDRWLRDWRRGGFDALVPTPPKVSPRTPADVLDLAVALKREVPERTAVQVAAILRAHSGWSPDERTLQRHFVRL
;
A
#
# COMPACT_ATOMS: atom_id res chain seq x y z
N MET A 1 20.85 4.61 2.04
CA MET A 1 20.10 5.83 1.61
C MET A 1 19.52 5.74 0.20
N ALA A 2 20.20 5.19 -0.82
CA ALA A 2 19.61 5.07 -2.18
C ALA A 2 18.41 4.10 -2.27
N PHE A 3 18.51 2.91 -1.67
CA PHE A 3 17.44 1.90 -1.67
C PHE A 3 16.11 2.39 -1.07
N SER A 4 16.15 3.22 -0.02
CA SER A 4 14.93 3.75 0.61
C SER A 4 14.21 4.76 -0.28
N HIS A 5 14.96 5.59 -1.02
CA HIS A 5 14.38 6.56 -1.96
C HIS A 5 13.73 5.88 -3.16
N ASP A 6 14.32 4.78 -3.66
CA ASP A 6 13.72 3.98 -4.73
C ASP A 6 12.41 3.32 -4.29
N GLU A 7 12.38 2.73 -3.09
CA GLU A 7 11.16 2.16 -2.53
C GLU A 7 10.06 3.22 -2.30
N GLU A 8 10.43 4.41 -1.85
CA GLU A 8 9.51 5.54 -1.67
C GLU A 8 8.94 6.02 -3.00
N ARG A 9 9.79 6.15 -4.04
CA ARG A 9 9.36 6.48 -5.40
C ARG A 9 8.38 5.45 -5.96
N VAL A 10 8.74 4.16 -5.91
CA VAL A 10 7.86 3.08 -6.36
C VAL A 10 6.53 3.10 -5.60
N ARG A 11 6.55 3.35 -4.29
CA ARG A 11 5.32 3.46 -3.49
C ARG A 11 4.47 4.66 -3.89
N ALA A 12 5.09 5.82 -4.15
CA ALA A 12 4.40 7.02 -4.60
C ALA A 12 3.76 6.81 -5.98
N GLU A 13 4.48 6.20 -6.91
CA GLU A 13 3.96 5.84 -8.24
C GLU A 13 2.76 4.90 -8.15
N ARG A 14 2.86 3.84 -7.33
CA ARG A 14 1.73 2.93 -7.07
C ARG A 14 0.54 3.66 -6.45
N ALA A 15 0.77 4.56 -5.51
CA ALA A 15 -0.29 5.36 -4.90
C ALA A 15 -0.97 6.26 -5.93
N ARG A 16 -0.18 6.89 -6.81
CA ARG A 16 -0.69 7.73 -7.90
C ARG A 16 -1.50 6.93 -8.92
N ALA A 17 -1.06 5.73 -9.30
CA ALA A 17 -1.82 4.83 -10.16
C ALA A 17 -3.20 4.48 -9.56
N ILE A 18 -3.24 4.22 -8.25
CA ILE A 18 -4.51 3.99 -7.52
C ILE A 18 -5.39 5.26 -7.57
N GLY A 19 -4.81 6.45 -7.38
CA GLY A 19 -5.53 7.72 -7.49
C GLY A 19 -6.14 7.93 -8.88
N LEU A 20 -5.38 7.66 -9.94
CA LEU A 20 -5.85 7.76 -11.34
C LEU A 20 -6.99 6.79 -11.62
N PHE A 21 -6.88 5.54 -11.15
CA PHE A 21 -7.96 4.56 -11.25
C PHE A 21 -9.23 5.02 -10.52
N ARG A 22 -9.09 5.55 -9.29
CA ARG A 22 -10.24 6.09 -8.55
C ARG A 22 -10.90 7.23 -9.30
N TYR A 23 -10.08 8.14 -9.85
CA TYR A 23 -10.56 9.27 -10.63
C TYR A 23 -11.29 8.84 -11.90
N SER A 24 -10.77 7.87 -12.66
CA SER A 24 -11.42 7.39 -13.88
C SER A 24 -12.82 6.80 -13.63
N LEU A 25 -13.06 6.25 -12.43
CA LEU A 25 -14.39 5.76 -12.06
C LEU A 25 -15.35 6.86 -11.62
N ILE A 26 -14.85 7.99 -11.13
CA ILE A 26 -15.71 9.04 -10.55
C ILE A 26 -15.79 10.32 -11.38
N CYS A 27 -14.96 10.50 -12.42
CA CYS A 27 -14.90 11.74 -13.19
C CYS A 27 -16.26 12.12 -13.80
N GLU A 28 -16.98 11.15 -14.37
CA GLU A 28 -18.33 11.34 -14.92
C GLU A 28 -19.36 11.68 -13.82
N PRO A 29 -19.56 10.87 -12.75
CA PRO A 29 -20.52 11.23 -11.69
C PRO A 29 -20.11 12.44 -10.85
N ALA A 30 -18.85 12.90 -10.96
CA ALA A 30 -18.37 14.11 -10.30
C ALA A 30 -18.90 15.40 -10.93
N ASP A 31 -19.40 15.36 -12.18
CA ASP A 31 -19.94 16.53 -12.86
C ASP A 31 -21.01 17.25 -12.02
N ALA A 32 -20.78 18.54 -11.80
CA ALA A 32 -21.64 19.42 -11.01
C ALA A 32 -22.99 19.67 -11.69
N ARG A 33 -23.09 19.50 -13.01
CA ARG A 33 -24.32 19.65 -13.80
C ARG A 33 -25.31 18.51 -13.57
N LEU A 34 -24.84 17.38 -13.04
CA LEU A 34 -25.70 16.23 -12.77
C LEU A 34 -26.58 16.45 -11.53
N SER A 35 -27.88 16.24 -11.70
CA SER A 35 -28.80 16.10 -10.57
C SER A 35 -28.42 14.90 -9.70
N THR A 36 -28.86 14.93 -8.43
CA THR A 36 -28.67 13.82 -7.48
C THR A 36 -29.18 12.48 -8.03
N ARG A 37 -30.31 12.50 -8.77
CA ARG A 37 -30.89 11.29 -9.37
C ARG A 37 -30.03 10.76 -10.53
N GLN A 38 -29.54 11.62 -11.42
CA GLN A 38 -28.65 11.22 -12.52
C GLN A 38 -27.35 10.63 -11.98
N ARG A 39 -26.71 11.32 -11.04
CA ARG A 39 -25.50 10.82 -10.36
C ARG A 39 -25.74 9.46 -9.72
N GLY A 40 -26.84 9.31 -8.99
CA GLY A 40 -27.19 8.04 -8.35
C GLY A 40 -27.40 6.88 -9.32
N ARG A 41 -27.84 7.14 -10.57
CA ARG A 41 -27.90 6.10 -11.62
C ARG A 41 -26.52 5.73 -12.13
N LEU A 42 -25.67 6.72 -12.42
CA LEU A 42 -24.30 6.48 -12.87
C LEU A 42 -23.49 5.67 -11.86
N VAL A 43 -23.52 6.07 -10.58
CA VAL A 43 -22.80 5.37 -9.51
C VAL A 43 -23.28 3.92 -9.37
N ARG A 44 -24.59 3.65 -9.51
CA ARG A 44 -25.12 2.28 -9.49
C ARG A 44 -24.65 1.48 -10.70
N ALA A 45 -24.64 2.07 -11.90
CA ALA A 45 -24.15 1.41 -13.12
C ALA A 45 -22.66 1.07 -13.00
N ILE A 46 -21.84 2.00 -12.49
CA ILE A 46 -20.41 1.78 -12.23
C ILE A 46 -20.22 0.68 -11.18
N ALA A 47 -20.99 0.66 -10.09
CA ALA A 47 -20.89 -0.38 -9.07
C ALA A 47 -21.34 -1.78 -9.57
N ALA A 48 -22.20 -1.82 -10.58
CA ALA A 48 -22.72 -3.07 -11.13
C ALA A 48 -21.71 -3.81 -12.03
N ARG A 49 -20.71 -3.12 -12.59
CA ARG A 49 -19.70 -3.70 -13.47
C ARG A 49 -18.37 -4.00 -12.77
N GLU A 50 -17.58 -4.87 -13.37
CA GLU A 50 -16.16 -5.00 -13.07
C GLU A 50 -15.35 -3.97 -13.85
N HIS A 51 -14.21 -3.57 -13.30
CA HIS A 51 -13.30 -2.59 -13.90
C HIS A 51 -11.89 -3.17 -13.90
N GLU A 52 -11.10 -2.81 -14.90
CA GLU A 52 -9.67 -3.09 -14.88
C GLU A 52 -9.02 -2.26 -13.77
N GLY A 53 -8.48 -2.94 -12.77
CA GLY A 53 -7.83 -2.31 -11.63
C GLY A 53 -6.50 -1.64 -12.03
N PRO A 54 -5.92 -0.83 -11.13
CA PRO A 54 -4.73 -0.03 -11.42
C PRO A 54 -3.47 -0.84 -11.77
N PHE A 55 -3.48 -2.16 -11.59
CA PHE A 55 -2.38 -3.07 -11.89
C PHE A 55 -2.85 -4.30 -12.70
N GLY A 56 -3.95 -4.18 -13.44
CA GLY A 56 -4.44 -5.19 -14.41
C GLY A 56 -5.39 -6.25 -13.85
N GLN A 57 -5.54 -6.35 -12.52
CA GLN A 57 -6.53 -7.28 -11.94
C GLN A 57 -7.96 -6.70 -12.03
N PRO A 58 -8.99 -7.52 -12.29
CA PRO A 58 -10.38 -7.07 -12.24
C PRO A 58 -10.78 -6.68 -10.81
N VAL A 59 -11.47 -5.54 -10.68
CA VAL A 59 -11.94 -5.00 -9.40
C VAL A 59 -13.40 -4.58 -9.50
N ARG A 60 -14.22 -5.02 -8.54
CA ARG A 60 -15.57 -4.49 -8.34
C ARG A 60 -15.59 -3.50 -7.18
N VAL A 61 -16.08 -2.30 -7.43
CA VAL A 61 -16.11 -1.21 -6.43
C VAL A 61 -17.55 -1.00 -5.98
N SER A 62 -17.79 -1.06 -4.67
CA SER A 62 -19.13 -0.82 -4.11
C SER A 62 -19.58 0.62 -4.35
N ARG A 63 -20.91 0.82 -4.41
CA ARG A 63 -21.50 2.16 -4.43
C ARG A 63 -21.01 3.04 -3.27
N ALA A 64 -20.94 2.50 -2.06
CA ALA A 64 -20.51 3.25 -0.87
C ALA A 64 -19.06 3.76 -1.01
N THR A 65 -18.20 2.97 -1.65
CA THR A 65 -16.81 3.36 -1.96
C THR A 65 -16.77 4.49 -2.97
N LEU A 66 -17.55 4.41 -4.06
CA LEU A 66 -17.64 5.46 -5.07
C LEU A 66 -18.19 6.77 -4.47
N ASP A 67 -19.24 6.68 -3.66
CA ASP A 67 -19.83 7.83 -2.95
C ASP A 67 -18.84 8.46 -1.94
N ARG A 68 -17.95 7.66 -1.33
CA ARG A 68 -16.84 8.17 -0.52
C ARG A 68 -15.83 8.92 -1.38
N TRP A 69 -15.33 8.32 -2.45
CA TRP A 69 -14.35 8.97 -3.34
C TRP A 69 -14.88 10.26 -3.97
N LEU A 70 -16.17 10.31 -4.35
CA LEU A 70 -16.81 11.54 -4.81
C LEU A 70 -16.78 12.66 -3.76
N ARG A 71 -17.00 12.32 -2.49
CA ARG A 71 -16.91 13.29 -1.38
C ARG A 71 -15.48 13.75 -1.14
N ASP A 72 -14.54 12.81 -1.18
CA ASP A 72 -13.11 13.10 -0.98
C ASP A 72 -12.59 14.01 -2.09
N TRP A 73 -12.89 13.69 -3.36
CA TRP A 73 -12.53 14.50 -4.53
C TRP A 73 -13.08 15.93 -4.45
N ARG A 74 -14.34 16.09 -4.02
CA ARG A 74 -14.94 17.43 -3.87
C ARG A 74 -14.29 18.27 -2.78
N ARG A 75 -13.69 17.64 -1.78
CA ARG A 75 -13.07 18.33 -0.63
C ARG A 75 -11.60 18.63 -0.86
N GLY A 76 -10.87 17.72 -1.49
CA GLY A 76 -9.41 17.80 -1.60
C GLY A 76 -8.85 17.44 -2.98
N GLY A 77 -9.69 17.44 -4.02
CA GLY A 77 -9.25 17.18 -5.40
C GLY A 77 -8.60 15.80 -5.57
N PHE A 78 -7.60 15.73 -6.44
CA PHE A 78 -6.92 14.48 -6.78
C PHE A 78 -6.14 13.89 -5.62
N ASP A 79 -5.49 14.72 -4.83
CA ASP A 79 -4.67 14.26 -3.71
C ASP A 79 -5.51 13.49 -2.68
N ALA A 80 -6.78 13.86 -2.51
CA ALA A 80 -7.72 13.12 -1.66
C ALA A 80 -8.07 11.70 -2.17
N LEU A 81 -7.82 11.42 -3.46
CA LEU A 81 -7.96 10.09 -4.03
C LEU A 81 -6.68 9.26 -3.94
N VAL A 82 -5.51 9.87 -3.75
CA VAL A 82 -4.24 9.17 -3.64
C VAL A 82 -4.14 8.53 -2.24
N PRO A 83 -3.93 7.21 -2.12
CA PRO A 83 -3.74 6.59 -0.82
C PRO A 83 -2.54 7.19 -0.09
N THR A 84 -2.77 7.76 1.08
CA THR A 84 -1.68 8.14 1.98
C THR A 84 -1.13 6.87 2.65
N PRO A 85 0.19 6.62 2.60
CA PRO A 85 0.76 5.51 3.34
C PRO A 85 0.47 5.70 4.83
N PRO A 86 0.09 4.63 5.55
CA PRO A 86 -0.17 4.75 6.97
C PRO A 86 1.12 5.17 7.68
N LYS A 87 1.03 6.17 8.57
CA LYS A 87 2.12 6.56 9.45
C LYS A 87 2.27 5.50 10.55
N VAL A 88 2.81 4.34 10.20
CA VAL A 88 3.13 3.28 11.16
C VAL A 88 4.63 3.31 11.42
N SER A 89 5.03 3.58 12.65
CA SER A 89 6.43 3.38 13.05
C SER A 89 6.75 1.89 12.97
N PRO A 90 7.85 1.49 12.29
CA PRO A 90 8.30 0.11 12.31
C PRO A 90 8.46 -0.36 13.75
N ARG A 91 7.83 -1.49 14.10
CA ARG A 91 7.97 -2.07 15.45
C ARG A 91 9.36 -2.65 15.70
N THR A 92 10.08 -2.94 14.63
CA THR A 92 11.43 -3.49 14.69
C THR A 92 12.43 -2.36 14.45
N PRO A 93 13.35 -2.11 15.40
CA PRO A 93 14.46 -1.19 15.21
C PRO A 93 15.31 -1.54 13.97
N ALA A 94 15.79 -0.53 13.25
CA ALA A 94 16.51 -0.72 11.99
C ALA A 94 17.87 -1.40 12.19
N ASP A 95 18.59 -1.04 13.25
CA ASP A 95 19.85 -1.64 13.69
C ASP A 95 19.74 -3.16 13.93
N VAL A 96 18.62 -3.62 14.48
CA VAL A 96 18.35 -5.06 14.67
C VAL A 96 18.20 -5.78 13.32
N LEU A 97 17.57 -5.13 12.33
CA LEU A 97 17.46 -5.70 10.98
C LEU A 97 18.82 -5.70 10.27
N ASP A 98 19.61 -4.64 10.39
CA ASP A 98 20.96 -4.57 9.82
C ASP A 98 21.87 -5.67 10.39
N LEU A 99 21.80 -5.91 11.71
CA LEU A 99 22.51 -7.02 12.34
C LEU A 99 22.01 -8.38 11.82
N ALA A 100 20.70 -8.55 11.63
CA ALA A 100 20.15 -9.78 11.06
C ALA A 100 20.67 -10.04 9.64
N VAL A 101 20.81 -8.98 8.83
CA VAL A 101 21.38 -9.05 7.48
C VAL A 101 22.86 -9.43 7.53
N ALA A 102 23.64 -8.83 8.42
CA ALA A 102 25.04 -9.17 8.61
C ALA A 102 25.21 -10.67 8.96
N LEU A 103 24.42 -11.14 9.93
CA LEU A 103 24.41 -12.56 10.32
C LEU A 103 24.02 -13.48 9.15
N LYS A 104 23.06 -13.09 8.31
CA LYS A 104 22.66 -13.88 7.14
C LYS A 104 23.72 -13.87 6.03
N ARG A 105 24.48 -12.79 5.87
CA ARG A 105 25.56 -12.67 4.87
C ARG A 105 26.82 -13.43 5.26
N GLU A 106 27.15 -13.47 6.54
CA GLU A 106 28.28 -14.25 7.06
C GLU A 106 28.13 -15.76 6.80
N VAL A 107 26.92 -16.29 6.97
CA VAL A 107 26.60 -17.69 6.68
C VAL A 107 25.26 -17.74 5.96
N PRO A 108 25.26 -17.79 4.61
CA PRO A 108 24.05 -17.78 3.80
C PRO A 108 23.06 -18.89 4.14
N GLU A 109 23.51 -20.02 4.67
CA GLU A 109 22.67 -21.15 5.09
C GLU A 109 21.90 -20.88 6.39
N ARG A 110 22.26 -19.85 7.18
CA ARG A 110 21.59 -19.54 8.45
C ARG A 110 20.09 -19.32 8.23
N THR A 111 19.27 -20.06 8.95
CA THR A 111 17.81 -19.92 8.89
C THR A 111 17.37 -18.68 9.66
N ALA A 112 16.17 -18.17 9.36
CA ALA A 112 15.59 -17.07 10.13
C ALA A 112 15.40 -17.43 11.62
N VAL A 113 15.11 -18.70 11.92
CA VAL A 113 15.08 -19.22 13.30
C VAL A 113 16.42 -19.04 13.99
N GLN A 114 17.51 -19.43 13.32
CA GLN A 114 18.87 -19.32 13.87
C GLN A 114 19.27 -17.86 14.08
N VAL A 115 18.98 -17.00 13.10
CA VAL A 115 19.24 -15.56 13.25
C VAL A 115 18.43 -14.98 14.43
N ALA A 116 17.15 -15.33 14.57
CA ALA A 116 16.33 -14.89 15.71
C ALA A 116 16.88 -15.36 17.06
N ALA A 117 17.41 -16.59 17.11
CA ALA A 117 18.06 -17.12 18.32
C ALA A 117 19.33 -16.34 18.68
N ILE A 118 20.17 -16.03 17.69
CA ILE A 118 21.39 -15.22 17.88
C ILE A 118 21.03 -13.81 18.35
N LEU A 119 20.04 -13.16 17.71
CA LEU A 119 19.57 -11.84 18.12
C LEU A 119 19.08 -11.84 19.56
N ARG A 120 18.22 -12.79 19.95
CA ARG A 120 17.77 -12.93 21.34
C ARG A 120 18.92 -13.12 22.32
N ALA A 121 19.92 -13.92 21.98
CA ALA A 121 21.06 -14.15 22.84
C ALA A 121 21.93 -12.90 23.02
N HIS A 122 22.04 -12.05 21.98
CA HIS A 122 22.89 -10.87 22.01
C HIS A 122 22.20 -9.64 22.61
N SER A 123 20.93 -9.40 22.29
CA SER A 123 20.20 -8.17 22.67
C SER A 123 18.99 -8.40 23.57
N GLY A 124 18.71 -9.65 23.96
CA GLY A 124 17.55 -10.01 24.80
C GLY A 124 16.21 -9.99 24.06
N TRP A 125 16.19 -9.62 22.77
CA TRP A 125 14.96 -9.52 21.98
C TRP A 125 15.24 -9.84 20.50
N SER A 126 14.23 -10.39 19.81
CA SER A 126 14.28 -10.59 18.36
C SER A 126 12.92 -10.31 17.73
N PRO A 127 12.89 -9.80 16.49
CA PRO A 127 11.70 -9.84 15.66
C PRO A 127 11.19 -11.27 15.45
N ASP A 128 9.92 -11.37 15.07
CA ASP A 128 9.33 -12.63 14.64
C ASP A 128 10.07 -13.20 13.42
N GLU A 129 10.12 -14.53 13.32
CA GLU A 129 10.80 -15.23 12.23
C GLU A 129 10.28 -14.79 10.86
N ARG A 130 8.95 -14.62 10.69
CA ARG A 130 8.34 -14.16 9.45
C ARG A 130 8.86 -12.79 9.04
N THR A 131 9.17 -11.93 10.01
CA THR A 131 9.73 -10.60 9.76
C THR A 131 11.14 -10.71 9.19
N LEU A 132 11.99 -11.55 9.79
CA LEU A 132 13.35 -11.80 9.30
C LEU A 132 13.34 -12.46 7.92
N GLN A 133 12.52 -13.49 7.70
CA GLN A 133 12.36 -14.15 6.40
C GLN A 133 11.97 -13.15 5.31
N ARG A 134 10.95 -12.31 5.56
CA ARG A 134 10.51 -11.28 4.61
C ARG A 134 11.61 -10.27 4.32
N HIS A 135 12.46 -9.98 5.29
CA HIS A 135 13.58 -9.08 5.13
C HIS A 135 14.68 -9.71 4.27
N PHE A 136 14.99 -10.99 4.47
CA PHE A 136 16.00 -11.72 3.69
C PHE A 136 15.60 -11.97 2.23
N VAL A 137 14.32 -12.15 1.93
CA VAL A 137 13.82 -12.29 0.55
C VAL A 137 14.05 -11.01 -0.28
N ARG A 138 14.28 -9.88 0.37
CA ARG A 138 14.50 -8.57 -0.28
C ARG A 138 15.99 -8.22 -0.42
N LEU A 139 16.91 -9.03 0.11
CA LEU A 139 18.36 -8.88 -0.03
C LEU A 139 18.83 -9.36 -1.40
#